data_AF-A0A5C5V5C8-F1
#
_entry.id   AF-A0A5C5V5C8-F1
#
_cell.length_a   1.000
_cell.length_b   1.000
_cell.length_c   1.000
_cell.angle_alpha   90.00
_cell.angle_beta   90.00
_cell.angle_gamma   90.00
#
_symmetry.space_group_name_H-M   'P 1'
#
loop_
_entity.id
_entity.type
_entity.pdbx_description
1 polymer ?
#
loop_
_entity_poly.entity_id
_entity_poly.type
_entity_poly.pdbx_seq_one_letter_code
_entity_poly.pdbx_strand_id
1 'polypeptide(L)'
;MAPIDSQALPSDPTWDQVVACVDLPAKPNGPPPATGAVAEAADSKRAHPRTSLPAWGILRHNKQLFGAYLCDVSRSGLGFYSPVALIPPATVEIWLPNGSRLEVVVKRCIRHAKDRYRCGAVHVGHADS
;
A
#
# COMPACT_ATOMS: atom_id res chain seq x y z
N MET A 1 32.43 6.46 -4.63
CA MET A 1 31.03 5.98 -4.75
C MET A 1 31.09 4.55 -5.24
N ALA A 2 30.69 3.58 -4.42
CA ALA A 2 30.61 2.19 -4.87
C ALA A 2 29.46 2.04 -5.89
N PRO A 3 29.60 1.21 -6.93
CA PRO A 3 28.50 0.91 -7.83
C PRO A 3 27.37 0.26 -7.01
N ILE A 4 26.17 0.83 -7.12
CA ILE A 4 24.97 0.22 -6.55
C ILE A 4 24.66 -0.99 -7.42
N ASP A 5 25.04 -2.17 -6.93
CA ASP A 5 24.70 -3.45 -7.55
C ASP A 5 23.19 -3.47 -7.83
N SER A 6 22.85 -3.41 -9.12
CA SER A 6 21.47 -3.48 -9.58
C SER A 6 21.07 -4.94 -9.67
N GLN A 7 20.91 -5.58 -8.52
CA GLN A 7 20.22 -6.87 -8.49
C GLN A 7 18.74 -6.63 -8.85
N ALA A 8 18.28 -7.30 -9.90
CA ALA A 8 16.88 -7.35 -10.25
C ALA A 8 16.13 -8.08 -9.12
N LEU A 9 15.09 -7.45 -8.57
CA LEU A 9 14.19 -8.11 -7.64
C LEU A 9 13.42 -9.23 -8.38
N PRO A 10 13.05 -10.32 -7.69
CA PRO A 10 12.21 -11.36 -8.29
C PRO A 10 10.85 -10.80 -8.74
N SER A 11 10.21 -11.51 -9.68
CA SER A 11 8.86 -11.19 -10.16
C SER A 11 7.83 -11.21 -9.05
N ASP A 12 7.99 -12.15 -8.11
CA ASP A 12 7.09 -12.38 -6.98
C ASP A 12 7.87 -12.23 -5.67
N PRO A 13 7.68 -11.13 -4.93
CA PRO A 13 8.38 -10.90 -3.69
C PRO A 13 7.88 -11.85 -2.60
N THR A 14 8.80 -12.31 -1.76
CA THR A 14 8.47 -13.08 -0.55
C THR A 14 8.61 -12.22 0.70
N TRP A 15 7.94 -12.61 1.78
CA TRP A 15 8.05 -11.91 3.07
C TRP A 15 9.47 -11.91 3.65
N ASP A 16 10.31 -12.89 3.31
CA ASP A 16 11.71 -12.95 3.73
C ASP A 16 12.58 -11.83 3.14
N GLN A 17 12.11 -11.19 2.07
CA GLN A 17 12.83 -10.10 1.39
C GLN A 17 12.41 -8.72 1.89
N VAL A 18 11.43 -8.64 2.79
CA VAL A 18 10.89 -7.40 3.33
C VAL A 18 11.89 -6.79 4.33
N VAL A 19 12.33 -5.56 4.07
CA VAL A 19 13.34 -4.87 4.90
C VAL A 19 12.76 -4.25 6.16
N ALA A 20 11.47 -3.88 6.13
CA ALA A 20 10.74 -3.34 7.27
C ALA A 20 9.25 -3.54 7.10
N CYS A 21 8.53 -3.76 8.21
CA CYS A 21 7.08 -3.82 8.25
C CYS A 21 6.53 -2.60 8.99
N VAL A 22 5.35 -2.13 8.60
CA VAL A 22 4.62 -1.14 9.39
C VAL A 22 4.39 -1.70 10.80
N ASP A 23 4.69 -0.89 11.82
CA ASP A 23 4.36 -1.26 13.19
C ASP A 23 2.85 -1.10 13.40
N LEU A 24 2.10 -2.20 13.46
CA LEU A 24 0.68 -2.23 13.76
C LEU A 24 0.39 -3.26 14.86
N PRO A 25 -0.61 -3.01 15.73
CA PRO A 25 -0.96 -3.94 16.81
C PRO A 25 -1.54 -5.27 16.29
N ALA A 26 -2.05 -5.30 15.06
CA ALA A 26 -2.55 -6.52 14.42
C ALA A 26 -1.39 -7.29 13.77
N LYS A 27 -1.21 -8.57 14.13
CA LYS A 27 -0.14 -9.41 13.55
C LYS A 27 -0.39 -9.68 12.05
N PRO A 28 0.68 -9.81 11.23
CA PRO A 28 0.63 -10.25 9.82
C PRO A 28 -0.24 -11.49 9.57
N ASN A 29 -0.25 -12.41 10.53
CA ASN A 29 -0.93 -13.71 10.45
C ASN A 29 -2.16 -13.83 11.37
N GLY A 30 -2.74 -12.69 11.79
CA GLY A 30 -3.99 -12.69 12.55
C GLY A 30 -5.21 -13.01 11.66
N PRO A 31 -6.37 -13.37 12.24
CA PRO A 31 -7.60 -13.46 11.47
C PRO A 31 -7.89 -12.11 10.79
N PRO A 32 -8.33 -12.12 9.52
CA PRO A 32 -8.60 -10.88 8.80
C PRO A 32 -9.71 -10.11 9.52
N PRO A 33 -9.56 -8.80 9.74
CA PRO A 33 -10.65 -7.99 10.28
C PRO A 33 -11.84 -8.01 9.32
N ALA A 34 -13.03 -7.72 9.85
CA ALA A 34 -14.25 -7.72 9.04
C ALA A 34 -14.13 -6.75 7.85
N THR A 35 -14.33 -7.29 6.64
CA THR A 35 -14.53 -6.53 5.42
C THR A 35 -15.92 -5.90 5.46
N GLY A 36 -16.04 -4.64 5.06
CA GLY A 36 -17.32 -3.94 5.07
C GLY A 36 -17.26 -2.58 4.38
N ALA A 37 -18.41 -2.01 4.05
CA ALA A 37 -18.48 -0.67 3.51
C ALA A 37 -17.95 0.34 4.55
N VAL A 38 -17.11 1.26 4.12
CA VAL A 38 -16.67 2.37 4.96
C VAL A 38 -17.69 3.48 4.84
N ALA A 39 -18.26 3.92 5.97
CA ALA A 39 -19.21 5.03 5.98
C ALA A 39 -18.61 6.27 5.31
N GLU A 40 -19.36 6.84 4.37
CA GLU A 40 -18.99 8.11 3.74
C GLU A 40 -19.47 9.26 4.63
N ALA A 41 -18.60 10.26 4.83
CA ALA A 41 -19.03 11.52 5.43
C ALA A 41 -20.00 12.22 4.48
N ALA A 42 -20.98 12.95 5.02
CA ALA A 42 -22.00 13.64 4.23
C ALA A 42 -21.43 14.66 3.21
N ASP A 43 -20.20 15.13 3.44
CA ASP A 43 -19.45 16.08 2.62
C ASP A 43 -18.35 15.42 1.76
N SER A 44 -18.37 14.09 1.62
CA SER A 44 -17.36 13.32 0.88
C SER A 44 -17.33 13.74 -0.60
N LYS A 45 -16.18 14.29 -1.05
CA LYS A 45 -15.90 14.56 -2.48
C LYS A 45 -15.45 13.32 -3.27
N ARG A 46 -15.64 12.11 -2.73
CA ARG A 46 -15.16 10.88 -3.37
C ARG A 46 -16.12 10.48 -4.49
N ALA A 47 -15.56 10.11 -5.64
CA ALA A 47 -16.35 9.60 -6.76
C ALA A 47 -16.79 8.12 -6.58
N HIS A 48 -16.09 7.38 -5.72
CA HIS A 48 -16.37 5.96 -5.48
C HIS A 48 -16.35 5.62 -3.99
N PRO A 49 -17.29 4.78 -3.54
CA PRO A 49 -17.29 4.28 -2.18
C PRO A 49 -16.05 3.42 -1.92
N ARG A 50 -15.65 3.37 -0.66
CA ARG A 50 -14.54 2.53 -0.20
C ARG A 50 -15.07 1.32 0.56
N THR A 51 -14.44 0.19 0.32
CA THR A 51 -14.61 -1.04 1.09
C THR A 51 -13.40 -1.23 1.97
N SER A 52 -13.61 -1.53 3.24
CA SER A 52 -12.55 -1.92 4.17
C SER A 52 -11.84 -3.14 3.61
N LEU A 53 -10.53 -3.06 3.42
CA LEU A 53 -9.67 -4.15 2.96
C LEU A 53 -8.49 -4.28 3.93
N PRO A 54 -8.72 -4.82 5.13
CA PRO A 54 -7.71 -4.95 6.14
C PRO A 54 -6.81 -6.15 5.82
N ALA A 55 -5.71 -5.91 5.11
CA ALA A 55 -4.84 -6.96 4.62
C ALA A 55 -3.38 -6.54 4.65
N TRP A 56 -2.50 -7.48 4.99
CA TRP A 56 -1.07 -7.28 4.81
C TRP A 56 -0.68 -7.43 3.34
N GLY A 57 0.23 -6.61 2.87
CA GLY A 57 0.76 -6.68 1.52
C GLY A 57 2.23 -6.33 1.48
N ILE A 58 2.89 -6.68 0.39
CA ILE A 58 4.28 -6.29 0.15
C ILE A 58 4.25 -5.06 -0.75
N LEU A 59 4.88 -3.98 -0.32
CA LEU A 59 5.04 -2.72 -1.05
C LEU A 59 6.46 -2.65 -1.61
N ARG A 60 6.60 -2.41 -2.91
CA ARG A 60 7.89 -2.11 -3.56
C ARG A 60 8.04 -0.62 -3.81
N HIS A 61 9.11 -0.04 -3.29
CA HIS A 61 9.50 1.35 -3.51
C HIS A 61 11.03 1.46 -3.55
N ASN A 62 11.58 2.15 -4.55
CA ASN A 62 13.02 2.34 -4.75
C ASN A 62 13.85 1.05 -4.64
N LYS A 63 13.41 -0.04 -5.29
CA LYS A 63 14.03 -1.39 -5.24
C LYS A 63 14.08 -2.04 -3.85
N GLN A 64 13.32 -1.53 -2.88
CA GLN A 64 13.17 -2.14 -1.56
C GLN A 64 11.74 -2.64 -1.38
N LEU A 65 11.61 -3.70 -0.57
CA LEU A 65 10.33 -4.33 -0.25
C LEU A 65 9.96 -4.05 1.20
N PHE A 66 8.73 -3.60 1.42
CA PHE A 66 8.21 -3.19 2.72
C PHE A 66 6.92 -3.93 3.03
N GLY A 67 6.71 -4.31 4.28
CA GLY A 67 5.44 -4.82 4.75
C GLY A 67 4.47 -3.65 4.95
N ALA A 68 3.49 -3.55 4.08
CA ALA A 68 2.44 -2.55 4.14
C ALA A 68 1.13 -3.18 4.66
N TYR A 69 0.27 -2.34 5.22
CA TYR A 69 -1.05 -2.77 5.67
C TYR A 69 -2.12 -1.99 4.95
N LEU A 70 -2.85 -2.67 4.07
CA LEU A 70 -4.02 -2.15 3.40
C LEU A 70 -5.14 -1.98 4.42
N CYS A 71 -5.92 -0.93 4.24
CA CYS A 71 -7.03 -0.62 5.12
C CYS A 71 -8.34 -0.48 4.37
N ASP A 72 -8.29 0.10 3.18
CA ASP A 72 -9.47 0.31 2.36
C ASP A 72 -9.11 0.33 0.88
N VAL A 73 -10.05 -0.06 0.04
CA VAL A 73 -9.95 -0.09 -1.42
C VAL A 73 -11.21 0.49 -2.05
N SER A 74 -11.07 1.04 -3.24
CA SER A 74 -12.14 1.52 -4.10
C SER A 74 -11.80 1.19 -5.55
N ARG A 75 -12.71 1.47 -6.48
CA ARG A 75 -12.42 1.30 -7.92
C ARG A 75 -11.23 2.13 -8.40
N SER A 76 -11.04 3.33 -7.86
CA SER A 76 -10.00 4.26 -8.33
C SER A 76 -8.69 4.20 -7.52
N GLY A 77 -8.64 3.51 -6.39
CA GLY A 77 -7.44 3.49 -5.56
C GLY A 77 -7.63 2.85 -4.20
N LEU A 78 -6.61 2.98 -3.35
CA LEU A 78 -6.56 2.35 -2.04
C LEU A 78 -5.93 3.23 -0.96
N GLY A 79 -6.25 2.91 0.29
CA GLY A 79 -5.63 3.43 1.50
C GLY A 79 -4.81 2.35 2.20
N PHE A 80 -3.58 2.67 2.58
CA PHE A 80 -2.68 1.74 3.25
C PHE A 80 -1.74 2.46 4.21
N TYR A 81 -1.13 1.71 5.12
CA TYR A 81 -0.02 2.16 5.92
C TYR A 81 1.31 1.64 5.37
N SER A 82 2.30 2.52 5.34
CA SER A 82 3.68 2.23 4.96
C SER A 82 4.61 2.44 6.16
N PRO A 83 5.67 1.63 6.35
CA PRO A 83 6.71 1.90 7.35
C PRO A 83 7.57 3.11 7.01
N VAL A 84 7.60 3.51 5.73
CA VAL A 84 8.42 4.61 5.22
C VAL A 84 7.56 5.71 4.61
N ALA A 85 8.07 6.95 4.63
CA ALA A 85 7.44 8.07 3.95
C ALA A 85 7.52 7.88 2.43
N LEU A 86 6.37 7.91 1.75
CA LEU A 86 6.28 7.91 0.30
C LEU A 86 5.98 9.33 -0.17
N ILE A 87 6.92 9.94 -0.88
CA ILE A 87 6.79 11.34 -1.35
C ILE A 87 5.87 11.38 -2.58
N PRO A 88 4.70 12.04 -2.53
CA PRO A 88 3.87 12.19 -3.72
C PRO A 88 4.58 13.01 -4.80
N PRO A 89 4.51 12.66 -6.10
CA PRO A 89 3.76 11.55 -6.70
C PRO A 89 4.62 10.27 -6.92
N ALA A 90 4.97 9.54 -5.86
CA ALA A 90 5.69 8.27 -6.00
C ALA A 90 4.81 7.18 -6.63
N THR A 91 5.35 6.47 -7.62
CA THR A 91 4.78 5.22 -8.14
C THR A 91 5.32 4.04 -7.33
N VAL A 92 4.42 3.17 -6.88
CA VAL A 92 4.76 1.98 -6.09
C VAL A 92 3.96 0.78 -6.56
N GLU A 93 4.48 -0.41 -6.31
CA GLU A 93 3.79 -1.67 -6.55
C GLU A 93 3.41 -2.32 -5.22
N ILE A 94 2.21 -2.88 -5.15
CA ILE A 94 1.69 -3.57 -3.96
C ILE A 94 1.22 -4.96 -4.35
N TRP A 95 1.79 -5.98 -3.73
CA TRP A 95 1.33 -7.37 -3.82
C TRP A 95 0.37 -7.66 -2.68
N LEU A 96 -0.80 -8.17 -3.05
CA LEU A 96 -1.86 -8.59 -2.14
C LEU A 96 -1.69 -10.06 -1.74
N PRO A 97 -2.29 -10.51 -0.62
CA PRO A 97 -2.21 -11.91 -0.18
C PRO A 97 -2.74 -12.94 -1.17
N ASN A 98 -3.65 -12.51 -2.07
CA ASN A 98 -4.23 -13.37 -3.10
C ASN A 98 -3.34 -13.47 -4.37
N GLY A 99 -2.09 -12.97 -4.31
CA GLY A 99 -1.16 -12.95 -5.44
C GLY A 99 -1.40 -11.82 -6.45
N SER A 100 -2.44 -11.00 -6.28
CA SER A 100 -2.68 -9.85 -7.17
C SER A 100 -1.64 -8.77 -6.95
N ARG A 101 -1.19 -8.13 -8.04
CA ARG A 101 -0.28 -6.99 -8.01
C ARG A 101 -1.00 -5.72 -8.48
N LEU A 102 -0.85 -4.65 -7.70
CA LEU A 102 -1.40 -3.33 -7.99
C LEU A 102 -0.26 -2.33 -8.20
N GLU A 103 -0.25 -1.62 -9.31
CA GLU A 103 0.61 -0.45 -9.51
C GLU A 103 -0.20 0.82 -9.19
N VAL A 104 0.33 1.67 -8.31
CA VAL A 104 -0.40 2.85 -7.82
C VAL A 104 0.48 4.09 -7.72
N VAL A 105 -0.12 5.27 -7.90
CA VAL A 105 0.51 6.57 -7.64
C VAL A 105 0.05 7.11 -6.30
N VAL A 106 0.99 7.34 -5.40
CA VAL A 106 0.75 7.95 -4.10
C VAL A 106 0.32 9.42 -4.30
N LYS A 107 -0.88 9.76 -3.83
CA LYS A 107 -1.42 11.14 -3.88
C LYS A 107 -1.24 11.88 -2.56
N ARG A 108 -1.16 11.15 -1.46
CA ARG A 108 -0.89 11.69 -0.12
C ARG A 108 -0.18 10.64 0.70
N CYS A 109 0.76 11.06 1.54
CA CYS A 109 1.24 10.22 2.63
C CYS A 109 1.60 11.06 3.85
N ILE A 110 0.99 10.75 5.00
CA ILE A 110 1.07 11.56 6.22
C ILE A 110 1.57 10.67 7.35
N ARG A 111 2.50 11.18 8.17
CA ARG A 111 2.98 10.46 9.35
C ARG A 111 1.87 10.34 10.39
N HIS A 112 1.59 9.12 10.83
CA HIS A 112 0.60 8.84 11.88
C HIS A 112 1.27 8.44 13.20
N ALA A 113 2.39 7.72 13.14
CA ALA A 113 3.24 7.41 14.30
C ALA A 113 4.71 7.25 13.84
N LYS A 114 5.59 6.80 14.74
CA LYS A 114 6.92 6.32 14.34
C LYS A 114 6.74 5.09 13.43
N ASP A 115 7.43 5.07 12.29
CA ASP A 115 7.40 3.98 11.29
C ASP A 115 5.98 3.58 10.84
N ARG A 116 5.07 4.56 10.82
CA ARG A 116 3.67 4.39 10.44
C ARG A 116 3.18 5.62 9.69
N TYR A 117 3.12 5.51 8.37
CA TYR A 117 2.65 6.56 7.47
C TYR A 117 1.35 6.14 6.81
N ARG A 118 0.31 6.95 6.93
CA ARG A 118 -0.96 6.73 6.24
C ARG A 118 -0.86 7.28 4.83
N CYS A 119 -0.83 6.39 3.84
CA CYS A 119 -0.82 6.76 2.44
C CYS A 119 -2.19 6.55 1.78
N GLY A 120 -2.49 7.38 0.79
CA GLY A 120 -3.59 7.20 -0.15
C GLY A 120 -3.05 7.26 -1.57
N ALA A 121 -3.38 6.24 -2.37
CA ALA A 121 -2.90 6.12 -3.73
C ALA A 121 -4.06 5.83 -4.69
N VAL A 122 -3.84 6.13 -5.96
CA VAL A 122 -4.76 5.83 -7.07
C VAL A 122 -4.14 4.77 -7.96
N HIS A 123 -4.96 3.90 -8.54
CA HIS A 123 -4.47 2.91 -9.50
C HIS A 123 -3.79 3.62 -10.67
N VAL A 124 -2.65 3.08 -11.12
CA VAL A 124 -2.08 3.43 -12.43
C VAL A 124 -3.00 2.76 -13.46
N GLY A 125 -4.07 3.46 -13.82
CA GLY A 125 -4.91 3.11 -14.95
C GLY A 125 -4.39 3.81 -16.20
N HIS A 126 -4.29 3.05 -17.30
CA HIS A 126 -4.36 3.59 -18.66
C HIS A 126 -5.34 4.75 -18.65
N ALA A 127 -4.89 5.94 -19.07
CA ALA A 127 -5.76 7.08 -19.27
C ALA A 127 -7.04 6.60 -19.96
N ASP A 128 -8.19 6.88 -19.36
CA ASP A 128 -9.48 6.77 -20.03
C ASP A 128 -9.31 7.42 -21.41
N SER A 129 -9.37 6.56 -22.44
CA SER A 129 -9.40 6.96 -23.84
C SER A 129 -10.81 7.39 -24.21
#